data_AF-A0A7W1QMQ7-F1
#
_entry.id   AF-A0A7W1QMQ7-F1
#
_cell.length_a   1.000
_cell.length_b   1.000
_cell.length_c   1.000
_cell.angle_alpha   90.00
_cell.angle_beta   90.00
_cell.angle_gamma   90.00
#
_symmetry.space_group_name_H-M   'P 1'
#
loop_
_entity.id
_entity.type
_entity.pdbx_description
1 polymer ?
#
loop_
_entity_poly.entity_id
_entity_poly.type
_entity_poly.pdbx_seq_one_letter_code
_entity_poly.pdbx_strand_id
1 'polypeptide(L)' 'MSDYVVINIQDPIGKTVGRRKPRDPLSLKGQTKADKRAWRRAFPTPFTPKGVYRFHSHEEADAWLLKMITRVPASQAKS' A
#
# COMPACT_ATOMS: atom_id res chain seq x y z
N MET A 1 -38.86 -23.13 -21.70
CA MET A 1 -37.78 -22.59 -20.85
C MET A 1 -37.12 -21.48 -21.64
N SER A 2 -37.28 -20.24 -21.22
CA SER A 2 -36.74 -19.07 -21.94
C SER A 2 -35.54 -18.57 -21.15
N ASP A 3 -34.36 -18.64 -21.77
CA ASP A 3 -33.10 -18.15 -21.20
C ASP A 3 -33.10 -16.63 -21.20
N TYR A 4 -33.51 -16.02 -20.09
CA TYR A 4 -33.40 -14.58 -19.92
C TYR A 4 -32.00 -14.21 -19.44
N VAL A 5 -31.31 -13.36 -20.19
CA VAL A 5 -30.07 -12.74 -19.76
C VAL A 5 -30.41 -11.75 -18.64
N VAL A 6 -30.04 -12.09 -17.41
CA VAL A 6 -30.21 -11.23 -16.23
C VAL A 6 -29.17 -10.11 -16.30
N ILE A 7 -29.58 -8.92 -16.72
CA ILE A 7 -28.74 -7.72 -16.70
C ILE A 7 -28.96 -7.02 -15.37
N ASN A 8 -27.92 -6.97 -14.52
CA ASN A 8 -27.98 -6.24 -13.26
C ASN A 8 -27.92 -4.73 -13.53
N ILE A 9 -29.08 -4.08 -13.52
CA ILE A 9 -29.21 -2.63 -13.76
C ILE A 9 -28.50 -1.80 -12.67
N GLN A 10 -28.33 -2.36 -11.47
CA GLN A 10 -27.71 -1.68 -10.33
C GLN A 10 -26.17 -1.63 -10.41
N ASP A 11 -25.53 -2.45 -11.27
CA ASP A 11 -24.07 -2.42 -11.46
C ASP A 11 -23.74 -2.45 -12.96
N PRO A 12 -23.71 -1.28 -13.63
CA PRO A 12 -23.51 -1.20 -15.07
C PRO A 12 -22.12 -1.73 -15.46
N ILE A 13 -22.08 -2.55 -16.52
CA ILE A 13 -20.84 -2.98 -17.19
C ILE A 13 -20.11 -1.72 -17.67
N GLY A 14 -19.00 -1.38 -17.00
CA GLY A 14 -18.24 -0.15 -17.25
C GLY A 14 -17.72 0.56 -16.01
N LYS A 15 -18.10 0.12 -14.80
CA LYS A 15 -17.59 0.68 -13.56
C LYS A 15 -16.07 0.46 -13.45
N THR A 16 -15.32 1.51 -13.73
CA THR A 16 -13.87 1.53 -13.49
C THR A 16 -13.66 1.57 -11.99
N VAL A 17 -13.24 0.45 -11.40
CA VAL A 17 -12.84 0.41 -9.99
C VAL A 17 -11.46 1.06 -9.84
N GLY A 18 -11.38 2.08 -8.99
CA GLY A 18 -10.16 2.87 -8.75
C GLY A 18 -10.05 4.13 -9.60
N ARG A 19 -9.64 5.24 -8.97
CA ARG A 19 -9.41 6.52 -9.64
C ARG A 19 -8.02 6.57 -10.26
N ARG A 20 -7.80 5.93 -11.42
CA ARG A 20 -6.62 6.24 -12.22
C ARG A 20 -6.92 7.45 -13.11
N LYS A 21 -6.72 8.65 -12.56
CA LYS A 21 -6.73 9.86 -13.37
C LYS A 21 -5.58 9.76 -14.39
N PRO A 22 -5.80 10.11 -15.68
CA PRO A 22 -4.71 10.36 -16.61
C PRO A 22 -3.79 11.40 -15.98
N ARG A 23 -2.50 11.07 -15.85
CA ARG A 23 -1.53 11.99 -15.26
C ARG A 23 -1.41 13.21 -16.16
N ASP A 24 -1.47 14.41 -15.60
CA ASP A 24 -1.18 15.65 -16.32
C ASP A 24 0.24 15.58 -16.89
N PRO A 25 0.40 15.56 -18.23
CA PRO A 25 1.67 15.30 -18.89
C PRO A 25 2.68 16.46 -18.74
N LEU A 26 2.26 17.65 -18.30
CA LEU A 26 3.09 18.85 -18.18
C LEU A 26 3.24 19.38 -16.75
N SER A 27 2.86 18.59 -15.75
CA SER A 27 3.07 18.97 -14.34
C SER A 27 4.56 19.06 -13.98
N LEU A 28 5.03 20.25 -13.59
CA LEU A 28 6.32 20.49 -12.91
C LEU A 28 6.48 19.74 -11.57
N LYS A 29 5.41 19.15 -11.06
CA LYS A 29 5.37 18.46 -9.77
C LYS A 29 5.04 17.00 -9.98
N GLY A 30 6.07 16.15 -9.95
CA GLY A 30 5.87 14.71 -10.01
C GLY A 30 6.89 13.99 -9.17
N GLN A 31 6.47 13.49 -8.00
CA GLN A 31 7.28 12.61 -7.14
C GLN A 31 8.01 11.57 -7.99
N THR A 32 9.29 11.80 -8.21
CA THR A 32 10.11 10.92 -9.03
C THR A 32 10.50 9.70 -8.21
N LYS A 33 10.90 8.63 -8.92
CA LYS A 33 11.55 7.50 -8.23
C LYS A 33 12.82 7.95 -7.49
N ALA A 34 13.50 8.98 -7.98
CA ALA A 34 14.66 9.57 -7.34
C ALA A 34 14.28 10.23 -6.00
N ASP A 35 13.21 11.03 -5.97
CA ASP A 35 12.71 11.63 -4.73
C ASP A 35 12.34 10.54 -3.72
N LYS A 36 11.61 9.51 -4.16
CA LYS A 36 11.25 8.36 -3.30
C LYS A 36 12.47 7.63 -2.74
N ARG A 37 13.56 7.55 -3.49
CA ARG A 37 14.83 6.97 -3.03
C ARG A 37 15.57 7.92 -2.08
N ALA A 38 15.56 9.22 -2.34
CA ALA A 38 16.15 10.23 -1.48
C ALA A 38 15.47 10.24 -0.11
N TRP A 39 14.13 10.23 -0.07
CA TRP A 39 13.35 10.10 1.16
C TRP A 39 13.69 8.81 1.92
N ARG A 40 13.81 7.67 1.22
CA ARG A 40 14.19 6.39 1.86
C ARG A 40 15.59 6.41 2.46
N ARG A 41 16.53 7.16 1.88
CA ARG A 41 17.89 7.30 2.42
C ARG A 41 17.92 8.26 3.61
N ALA A 42 17.20 9.37 3.51
CA ALA A 42 17.12 10.37 4.58
C ALA A 42 16.39 9.85 5.82
N PHE A 43 15.40 8.98 5.63
CA PHE A 43 14.63 8.34 6.70
C PHE A 43 14.74 6.82 6.58
N PRO A 44 15.81 6.21 7.14
CA PRO A 44 15.97 4.77 7.15
C PRO A 44 15.00 4.12 8.16
N THR A 45 13.70 4.21 7.89
CA THR A 45 12.66 3.61 8.72
C THR A 45 12.58 2.11 8.44
N PRO A 46 12.52 1.26 9.48
CA PRO A 46 12.31 -0.17 9.29
C PRO A 46 10.91 -0.40 8.73
N PHE A 47 10.84 -1.07 7.58
CA PHE A 47 9.56 -1.58 7.09
C PHE A 47 9.12 -2.77 7.94
N THR A 48 7.82 -2.97 8.11
CA THR A 48 7.29 -4.22 8.65
C THR A 48 7.76 -5.41 7.78
N PRO A 49 8.24 -6.51 8.36
CA PRO A 49 8.62 -7.69 7.58
C PRO A 49 7.46 -8.18 6.71
N LYS A 50 7.78 -8.65 5.50
CA LYS A 50 6.77 -9.22 4.60
C LYS A 50 6.32 -10.58 5.12
N GLY A 51 5.03 -10.81 5.18
CA GLY A 51 4.46 -12.11 5.58
C GLY A 51 2.98 -12.01 5.92
N VAL A 52 2.36 -13.17 6.11
CA VAL A 52 1.04 -13.28 6.72
C VAL A 52 1.25 -13.70 8.17
N TYR A 53 0.77 -12.88 9.09
CA TYR A 53 0.89 -13.12 10.53
C TYR A 53 -0.50 -13.42 11.08
N ARG A 54 -0.57 -14.42 11.97
CA ARG A 54 -1.80 -14.79 12.66
C ARG A 54 -1.64 -14.36 14.11
N PHE A 55 -2.64 -13.63 14.62
CA PHE A 55 -2.70 -13.16 15.99
C PHE A 55 -4.01 -13.66 16.60
N HIS A 56 -4.03 -13.84 17.92
CA HIS A 56 -5.21 -14.28 18.67
C HIS A 56 -6.09 -13.08 19.03
N SER A 57 -5.53 -11.86 19.05
CA SER A 57 -6.26 -10.61 19.29
C SER A 57 -5.71 -9.45 18.47
N HIS A 58 -6.47 -8.35 18.39
CA HIS A 58 -6.05 -7.11 17.75
C HIS A 58 -4.93 -6.42 18.53
N GLU A 59 -4.99 -6.46 19.87
CA GLU A 59 -3.96 -5.89 20.75
C GLU A 59 -2.60 -6.56 20.53
N GLU A 60 -2.59 -7.88 20.31
CA GLU A 60 -1.38 -8.62 19.95
C GLU A 60 -0.83 -8.14 18.60
N ALA A 61 -1.70 -7.93 17.61
CA ALA A 61 -1.32 -7.42 16.30
C ALA A 61 -0.73 -6.00 16.38
N ASP A 62 -1.32 -5.12 17.20
CA ASP A 62 -0.86 -3.75 17.39
C ASP A 62 0.47 -3.68 18.12
N ALA A 63 0.63 -4.45 19.21
CA ALA A 63 1.89 -4.56 19.93
C ALA A 63 3.01 -5.09 19.01
N TRP A 64 2.69 -6.08 18.18
CA TRP A 64 3.62 -6.59 17.18
C TRP A 64 3.98 -5.54 16.13
N LEU A 65 2.99 -4.81 15.59
CA LEU A 65 3.21 -3.76 14.59
C LEU A 65 4.11 -2.65 15.15
N LEU A 66 3.81 -2.18 16.37
CA LEU A 66 4.61 -1.16 17.07
C LEU A 66 6.05 -1.62 17.26
N LYS A 67 6.27 -2.88 17.67
CA LYS A 67 7.62 -3.46 17.78
C LYS A 67 8.34 -3.50 16.42
N MET A 68 7.64 -3.76 15.33
CA MET A 68 8.25 -3.84 13.99
C MET A 68 8.61 -2.47 13.41
N ILE A 69 7.85 -1.41 13.70
CA ILE A 69 8.13 -0.06 13.17
C ILE A 69 9.13 0.72 14.02
N THR A 70 9.30 0.37 15.31
CA THR A 70 10.24 1.03 16.24
C THR A 70 11.61 0.35 16.34
N ARG A 71 11.79 -0.81 15.70
CA ARG A 71 13.09 -1.52 15.69
C ARG A 71 14.22 -0.65 15.12
N VAL A 72 15.45 -0.88 15.55
CA VAL A 72 16.60 -0.22 14.92
C VAL A 72 16.76 -0.78 13.50
N PRO A 73 16.86 0.07 12.45
CA PRO A 73 17.06 -0.42 11.10
C PRO A 73 18.39 -1.18 11.00
N ALA A 74 18.40 -2.30 10.26
CA ALA A 74 19.59 -3.15 10.12
C ALA A 74 20.82 -2.43 9.55
N SER A 75 20.62 -1.29 8.88
CA SER A 75 21.70 -0.40 8.44
C SER A 75 22.43 0.32 9.57
N GLN A 76 21.77 0.54 10.71
CA GLN A 76 22.35 1.21 11.89
C GLN A 76 22.81 0.23 12.97
N ALA A 77 22.40 -1.04 12.92
CA ALA A 77 22.82 -2.06 13.89
C ALA A 77 24.23 -2.64 13.61
N LYS A 78 24.89 -2.23 12.53
CA LYS A 78 26.21 -2.73 12.08
C LYS A 78 27.35 -1.70 12.17
N SER A 79 27.11 -0.55 12.81
CA SER A 79 28.12 0.48 13.07
C SER A 79 28.74 0.32 14.45
#